data_AF-A0A317XMQ1-F1
#
_entry.id   AF-A0A317XMQ1-F1
#
_cell.length_a   1.000
_cell.length_b   1.000
_cell.length_c   1.000
_cell.angle_alpha   90.00
_cell.angle_beta   90.00
_cell.angle_gamma   90.00
#
_symmetry.space_group_name_H-M   'P 1'
#
loop_
_entity.id
_entity.type
_entity.pdbx_description
1 polymer ?
#
loop_
_entity_poly.entity_id
_entity_poly.type
_entity_poly.pdbx_seq_one_letter_code
_entity_poly.pdbx_strand_id
1 'polypeptide(L)'
;MDSKARAADTHDILAPYLELCEPRLVLDVRPEADFHAAHLSRSYHLHPVSALKSRYSYLPPRGVPFLVLANEAQYVEVVDAFQHTTAARLVFLSAPDRPGCSSTCSTSENTVCDSREFFACASQRDPGLVASSNSLKLRLATSKDTPTLLFKPSNAVRRVVDAIESRSRLDGEGCIDRRVLDLGCGAARDLAWILHRSRSESVRKGPGVAWSGVGLDNWKAALSRAQQLVRDLYLDDDSQVCGEGTRVGCEGLIWAKCDDDGYIDPLFGTGKGKPLDQHATLAPEETQTLARCHTLGLGPVMRAHHATATLPNPTLEDAGFDLILVVRFHPRSLLARISRLVRPGGCILLSHFTTMTEQERSALRTEQPAADIDYESPPIEGRVHPQDPQALVETWNSDLSAPHNCCWRVAENILETIEDGRIVRSVTFIKSQTQ
;
A
#
# COMPACT_ATOMS: atom_id res chain seq x y z
N MET A 1 -8.85 10.87 -63.92
CA MET A 1 -8.74 12.21 -63.30
C MET A 1 -9.69 12.21 -62.11
N ASP A 2 -9.31 11.52 -61.02
CA ASP A 2 -8.46 12.05 -59.93
C ASP A 2 -9.16 13.22 -59.22
N SER A 3 -9.23 13.30 -57.90
CA SER A 3 -8.75 12.47 -56.81
C SER A 3 -9.35 13.09 -55.53
N LYS A 4 -9.75 12.24 -54.59
CA LYS A 4 -9.54 12.40 -53.14
C LYS A 4 -10.33 11.30 -52.43
N ALA A 5 -9.77 10.11 -52.52
CA ALA A 5 -9.94 9.10 -51.50
C ALA A 5 -9.54 9.74 -50.16
N ARG A 6 -10.48 9.80 -49.22
CA ARG A 6 -10.19 10.10 -47.83
C ARG A 6 -9.23 9.02 -47.31
N ALA A 7 -8.17 9.46 -46.65
CA ALA A 7 -7.14 8.63 -46.07
C ALA A 7 -7.74 7.49 -45.22
N ALA A 8 -7.16 6.31 -45.39
CA ALA A 8 -7.45 5.13 -44.60
C ALA A 8 -7.19 5.38 -43.10
N ASP A 9 -8.01 4.75 -42.26
CA ASP A 9 -7.85 4.63 -40.81
C ASP A 9 -6.39 4.33 -40.43
N THR A 10 -5.65 5.34 -40.00
CA THR A 10 -4.43 5.13 -39.23
C THR A 10 -4.85 4.82 -37.80
N HIS A 11 -4.80 3.54 -37.43
CA HIS A 11 -4.98 3.11 -36.05
C HIS A 11 -4.02 3.91 -35.16
N ASP A 12 -4.54 4.71 -34.23
CA ASP A 12 -3.70 5.50 -33.32
C ASP A 12 -2.89 4.52 -32.45
N ILE A 13 -1.56 4.53 -32.64
CA ILE A 13 -0.59 3.67 -31.95
C ILE A 13 -0.63 3.83 -30.42
N LEU A 14 -1.13 4.96 -29.93
CA LEU A 14 -1.28 5.27 -28.50
C LEU A 14 -2.69 5.04 -27.97
N ALA A 15 -3.66 4.63 -28.81
CA ALA A 15 -5.03 4.39 -28.36
C ALA A 15 -5.12 3.51 -27.09
N PRO A 16 -4.39 2.38 -26.97
CA PRO A 16 -4.44 1.55 -25.76
C PRO A 16 -4.05 2.29 -24.48
N TYR A 17 -3.14 3.26 -24.59
CA TYR A 17 -2.72 4.14 -23.48
C TYR A 17 -3.75 5.24 -23.22
N LEU A 18 -4.18 5.95 -24.27
CA LEU A 18 -5.07 7.12 -24.14
C LEU A 18 -6.46 6.77 -23.61
N GLU A 19 -6.94 5.57 -23.90
CA GLU A 19 -8.21 5.03 -23.42
C GLU A 19 -8.19 4.61 -21.92
N LEU A 20 -7.04 4.68 -21.25
CA LEU A 20 -6.96 4.42 -19.81
C LEU A 20 -7.46 5.62 -19.00
N CYS A 21 -8.14 5.37 -17.88
CA CYS A 21 -8.51 6.41 -16.93
C CYS A 21 -7.27 7.01 -16.26
N GLU A 22 -7.34 8.30 -15.92
CA GLU A 22 -6.30 8.96 -15.12
C GLU A 22 -6.39 8.57 -13.63
N PRO A 23 -5.26 8.34 -12.93
CA PRO A 23 -3.91 8.25 -13.48
C PRO A 23 -3.71 6.99 -14.33
N ARG A 24 -3.14 7.14 -15.53
CA ARG A 24 -2.89 6.02 -16.44
C ARG A 24 -1.83 5.08 -15.88
N LEU A 25 -2.20 3.84 -15.61
CA LEU A 25 -1.32 2.82 -15.05
C LEU A 25 -0.54 2.13 -16.17
N VAL A 26 0.78 2.14 -16.08
CA VAL A 26 1.69 1.54 -17.08
C VAL A 26 2.71 0.66 -16.38
N LEU A 27 2.75 -0.60 -16.77
CA LEU A 27 3.79 -1.56 -16.42
C LEU A 27 4.70 -1.78 -17.64
N ASP A 28 5.98 -1.44 -17.51
CA ASP A 28 6.98 -1.73 -18.53
C ASP A 28 7.80 -2.95 -18.10
N VAL A 29 7.78 -4.00 -18.92
CA VAL A 29 8.50 -5.26 -18.68
C VAL A 29 9.66 -5.49 -19.64
N ARG A 30 10.01 -4.47 -20.43
CA ARG A 30 11.16 -4.49 -21.34
C ARG A 30 12.47 -4.61 -20.55
N PRO A 31 13.56 -5.08 -21.19
CA PRO A 31 14.90 -5.05 -20.61
C PRO A 31 15.25 -3.67 -20.04
N GLU A 32 16.04 -3.65 -18.95
CA GLU A 32 16.45 -2.42 -18.28
C GLU A 32 17.05 -1.38 -19.24
N ALA A 33 17.90 -1.81 -20.19
CA ALA A 33 18.52 -0.93 -21.16
C ALA A 33 17.49 -0.18 -22.03
N ASP A 34 16.46 -0.88 -22.50
CA ASP A 34 15.41 -0.30 -23.36
C ASP A 34 14.50 0.64 -22.56
N PHE A 35 14.17 0.26 -21.33
CA PHE A 35 13.42 1.09 -20.40
C PHE A 35 14.16 2.41 -20.10
N HIS A 36 15.43 2.32 -19.76
CA HIS A 36 16.27 3.46 -19.41
C HIS A 36 16.51 4.39 -20.61
N ALA A 37 16.65 3.84 -21.81
CA ALA A 37 16.77 4.61 -23.04
C ALA A 37 15.53 5.46 -23.33
N ALA A 38 14.33 4.88 -23.22
CA ALA A 38 13.07 5.61 -23.37
C ALA A 38 11.90 4.81 -22.75
N HIS A 39 11.05 5.47 -21.98
CA HIS A 39 9.83 4.89 -21.41
C HIS A 39 8.71 5.92 -21.30
N LEU A 40 7.48 5.47 -21.09
CA LEU A 40 6.39 6.37 -20.73
C LEU A 40 6.62 6.92 -19.32
N SER A 41 6.56 8.24 -19.16
CA SER A 41 6.76 8.94 -17.89
C SER A 41 5.87 8.34 -16.80
N ARG A 42 6.44 8.14 -15.61
CA ARG A 42 5.80 7.54 -14.42
C ARG A 42 5.36 6.08 -14.58
N SER A 43 5.80 5.39 -15.62
CA SER A 43 5.62 3.93 -15.72
C SER A 43 6.36 3.20 -14.61
N TYR A 44 5.76 2.12 -14.13
CA TYR A 44 6.38 1.17 -13.23
C TYR A 44 7.20 0.19 -14.06
N HIS A 45 8.45 -0.10 -13.67
CA HIS A 45 9.31 -1.03 -14.41
C HIS A 45 9.47 -2.33 -13.64
N LEU A 46 9.36 -3.45 -14.34
CA LEU A 46 9.61 -4.77 -13.77
C LEU A 46 10.25 -5.70 -14.81
N HIS A 47 11.51 -6.03 -14.59
CA HIS A 47 12.24 -6.98 -15.42
C HIS A 47 12.97 -8.02 -14.54
N PRO A 48 13.06 -9.29 -14.96
CA PRO A 48 12.39 -9.93 -16.10
C PRO A 48 10.90 -10.22 -15.86
N VAL A 49 10.15 -10.62 -16.90
CA VAL A 49 8.70 -10.93 -16.80
C VAL A 49 8.44 -12.04 -15.76
N SER A 50 9.30 -13.05 -15.69
CA SER A 50 9.26 -14.09 -14.64
C SER A 50 9.22 -13.57 -13.19
N ALA A 51 9.68 -12.33 -12.94
CA ALA A 51 9.61 -11.68 -11.63
C ALA A 51 8.16 -11.41 -11.16
N LEU A 52 7.20 -11.32 -12.09
CA LEU A 52 5.77 -11.10 -11.80
C LEU A 52 5.21 -12.14 -10.83
N LYS A 53 5.69 -13.39 -10.89
CA LYS A 53 5.21 -14.47 -10.00
C LYS A 53 5.40 -14.13 -8.52
N SER A 54 6.53 -13.50 -8.18
CA SER A 54 6.81 -13.04 -6.81
C SER A 54 6.17 -11.69 -6.47
N ARG A 55 5.82 -10.91 -7.49
CA ARG A 55 5.37 -9.52 -7.40
C ARG A 55 3.94 -9.29 -7.89
N TYR A 56 3.10 -10.32 -7.87
CA TYR A 56 1.70 -10.18 -8.28
C TYR A 56 0.95 -9.20 -7.37
N SER A 57 1.40 -9.04 -6.11
CA SER A 57 0.93 -8.01 -5.18
C SER A 57 1.28 -6.59 -5.60
N TYR A 58 1.84 -6.35 -6.78
CA TYR A 58 2.16 -5.02 -7.29
C TYR A 58 1.15 -4.62 -8.35
N LEU A 59 0.46 -5.58 -8.96
CA LEU A 59 -0.50 -5.33 -10.03
C LEU A 59 -1.74 -4.57 -9.53
N PRO A 60 -2.45 -3.88 -10.43
CA PRO A 60 -3.69 -3.21 -10.07
C PRO A 60 -4.74 -4.17 -9.48
N PRO A 61 -5.72 -3.63 -8.73
CA PRO A 61 -6.90 -4.40 -8.34
C PRO A 61 -7.56 -5.08 -9.55
N ARG A 62 -8.28 -6.18 -9.29
CA ARG A 62 -8.99 -6.90 -10.36
C ARG A 62 -9.92 -5.95 -11.11
N GLY A 63 -9.93 -6.06 -12.44
CA GLY A 63 -10.76 -5.24 -13.32
C GLY A 63 -10.26 -3.82 -13.55
N VAL A 64 -9.18 -3.35 -12.90
CA VAL A 64 -8.61 -2.02 -13.16
C VAL A 64 -7.74 -2.07 -14.42
N PRO A 65 -8.09 -1.35 -15.50
CA PRO A 65 -7.32 -1.37 -16.73
C PRO A 65 -5.93 -0.76 -16.58
N PHE A 66 -4.93 -1.36 -17.23
CA PHE A 66 -3.56 -0.84 -17.28
C PHE A 66 -2.84 -1.29 -18.54
N LEU A 67 -1.80 -0.54 -18.94
CA LEU A 67 -0.95 -0.86 -20.09
C LEU A 67 0.21 -1.75 -19.67
N VAL A 68 0.54 -2.75 -20.48
CA VAL A 68 1.79 -3.50 -20.40
C VAL A 68 2.62 -3.22 -21.65
N LEU A 69 3.81 -2.66 -21.47
CA LEU A 69 4.80 -2.47 -22.55
C LEU A 69 5.84 -3.59 -22.49
N ALA A 70 6.06 -4.25 -23.61
CA ALA A 70 7.05 -5.31 -23.75
C ALA A 70 7.75 -5.23 -25.11
N ASN A 71 8.90 -5.88 -25.25
CA ASN A 71 9.50 -6.05 -26.58
C ASN A 71 8.78 -7.18 -27.31
N GLU A 72 8.70 -7.11 -28.64
CA GLU A 72 8.11 -8.17 -29.47
C GLU A 72 8.78 -9.54 -29.22
N ALA A 73 10.08 -9.56 -28.92
CA ALA A 73 10.80 -10.78 -28.55
C ALA A 73 10.28 -11.46 -27.27
N GLN A 74 9.55 -10.75 -26.42
CA GLN A 74 8.96 -11.26 -25.18
C GLN A 74 7.49 -11.71 -25.35
N TYR A 75 6.95 -11.72 -26.57
CA TYR A 75 5.52 -11.96 -26.85
C TYR A 75 4.95 -13.16 -26.10
N VAL A 76 5.57 -14.34 -26.27
CA VAL A 76 5.06 -15.59 -25.69
C VAL A 76 5.04 -15.54 -24.15
N GLU A 77 6.11 -15.05 -23.53
CA GLU A 77 6.22 -14.99 -22.06
C GLU A 77 5.21 -14.00 -21.46
N VAL A 78 5.00 -12.85 -22.10
CA VAL A 78 4.09 -11.81 -21.61
C VAL A 78 2.64 -12.22 -21.80
N VAL A 79 2.27 -12.80 -22.94
CA VAL A 79 0.92 -13.31 -23.16
C VAL A 79 0.58 -14.41 -22.14
N ASP A 80 1.51 -15.35 -21.89
CA ASP A 80 1.31 -16.38 -20.86
C ASP A 80 1.16 -15.78 -19.44
N ALA A 81 1.98 -14.79 -19.10
CA ALA A 81 1.93 -14.14 -17.79
C ALA A 81 0.62 -13.37 -17.53
N PHE A 82 -0.02 -12.83 -18.57
CA PHE A 82 -1.23 -12.01 -18.46
C PHE A 82 -2.51 -12.69 -18.99
N GLN A 83 -2.48 -13.97 -19.37
CA GLN A 83 -3.62 -14.70 -19.94
C GLN A 83 -4.91 -14.66 -19.08
N HIS A 84 -4.79 -14.48 -17.77
CA HIS A 84 -5.91 -14.39 -16.82
C HIS A 84 -6.18 -12.96 -16.31
N THR A 85 -5.51 -11.96 -16.89
CA THR A 85 -5.65 -10.55 -16.51
C THR A 85 -6.27 -9.77 -17.67
N THR A 86 -7.59 -9.93 -17.84
CA THR A 86 -8.35 -9.29 -18.95
C THR A 86 -8.32 -7.77 -18.94
N ALA A 87 -7.93 -7.14 -17.83
CA ALA A 87 -7.76 -5.69 -17.72
C ALA A 87 -6.41 -5.19 -18.26
N ALA A 88 -5.45 -6.09 -18.53
CA ALA A 88 -4.15 -5.71 -19.08
C ALA A 88 -4.26 -5.47 -20.59
N ARG A 89 -3.77 -4.31 -21.06
CA ARG A 89 -3.66 -3.98 -22.48
C ARG A 89 -2.22 -4.17 -22.91
N LEU A 90 -1.96 -5.15 -23.77
CA LEU A 90 -0.59 -5.52 -24.16
C LEU A 90 -0.16 -4.76 -25.42
N VAL A 91 0.98 -4.08 -25.34
CA VAL A 91 1.64 -3.44 -26.48
C VAL A 91 3.07 -3.96 -26.60
N PHE A 92 3.40 -4.45 -27.79
CA PHE A 92 4.70 -5.02 -28.12
C PHE A 92 5.48 -4.09 -29.05
N LEU A 93 6.66 -3.68 -28.61
CA LEU A 93 7.56 -2.82 -29.36
C LEU A 93 8.54 -3.66 -30.17
N SER A 94 8.52 -3.50 -31.49
CA SER A 94 9.46 -4.15 -32.40
C SER A 94 10.75 -3.33 -32.52
N ALA A 95 11.85 -4.01 -32.88
CA ALA A 95 13.14 -3.36 -33.08
C ALA A 95 13.11 -2.43 -34.30
N PRO A 96 13.80 -1.28 -34.25
CA PRO A 96 13.71 -0.19 -35.23
C PRO A 96 14.19 -0.55 -36.66
N ASP A 97 14.87 -1.68 -36.84
CA ASP A 97 15.54 -2.05 -38.09
C ASP A 97 14.89 -3.25 -38.80
N ARG A 98 13.63 -3.61 -38.49
CA ARG A 98 12.93 -4.67 -39.24
C ARG A 98 12.41 -4.12 -40.58
N PRO A 99 13.02 -4.47 -41.73
CA PRO A 99 12.56 -3.96 -43.01
C PRO A 99 11.22 -4.62 -43.36
N GLY A 100 10.14 -3.83 -43.41
CA GLY A 100 8.83 -4.28 -43.93
C GLY A 100 7.63 -4.12 -42.98
N CYS A 101 7.78 -3.62 -41.76
CA CYS A 101 6.67 -3.49 -40.81
C CYS A 101 6.24 -2.02 -40.60
N SER A 102 5.95 -1.28 -41.67
CA SER A 102 5.41 0.09 -41.60
C SER A 102 3.89 0.11 -41.37
N SER A 103 3.34 -0.93 -40.75
CA SER A 103 1.92 -1.11 -40.51
C SER A 103 1.72 -1.80 -39.18
N THR A 104 0.94 -1.19 -38.29
CA THR A 104 0.42 -1.81 -37.07
C THR A 104 -0.26 -3.12 -37.44
N CYS A 105 0.34 -4.26 -37.09
CA CYS A 105 -0.33 -5.55 -37.17
C CYS A 105 -1.08 -5.80 -35.86
N SER A 106 -2.38 -5.52 -35.88
CA SER A 106 -3.31 -5.95 -34.84
C SER A 106 -3.60 -7.44 -35.05
N THR A 107 -3.04 -8.29 -34.19
CA THR A 107 -3.75 -9.55 -33.84
C THR A 107 -4.89 -9.15 -32.92
N SER A 108 -6.07 -9.76 -33.04
CA SER A 108 -7.37 -9.28 -32.52
C SER A 108 -7.45 -8.76 -31.06
N GLU A 109 -6.42 -8.92 -30.24
CA GLU A 109 -6.34 -8.43 -28.85
C GLU A 109 -5.02 -7.69 -28.50
N ASN A 110 -3.96 -7.76 -29.32
CA ASN A 110 -2.62 -7.25 -28.99
C ASN A 110 -2.08 -6.31 -30.07
N THR A 111 -1.49 -5.18 -29.65
CA THR A 111 -0.90 -4.18 -30.55
C THR A 111 0.60 -4.41 -30.70
N VAL A 112 1.08 -4.58 -31.93
CA VAL A 112 2.52 -4.60 -32.26
C VAL A 112 2.87 -3.35 -33.06
N CYS A 113 3.91 -2.63 -32.68
CA CYS A 113 4.33 -1.42 -33.36
C CYS A 113 5.84 -1.14 -33.22
N ASP A 114 6.36 -0.31 -34.12
CA ASP A 114 7.76 0.10 -34.10
C ASP A 114 8.10 0.92 -32.85
N SER A 115 9.18 0.55 -32.15
CA SER A 115 9.56 1.23 -30.90
C SER A 115 9.86 2.72 -31.10
N ARG A 116 10.48 3.10 -32.22
CA ARG A 116 10.85 4.50 -32.48
C ARG A 116 9.61 5.32 -32.82
N GLU A 117 8.69 4.76 -33.61
CA GLU A 117 7.41 5.38 -33.93
C GLU A 117 6.54 5.56 -32.69
N PHE A 118 6.45 4.56 -31.81
CA PHE A 118 5.68 4.63 -30.56
C PHE A 118 6.12 5.82 -29.69
N PHE A 119 7.41 5.93 -29.38
CA PHE A 119 7.93 7.03 -28.55
C PHE A 119 7.94 8.37 -29.27
N ALA A 120 8.11 8.40 -30.60
CA ALA A 120 7.98 9.62 -31.39
C ALA A 120 6.53 10.16 -31.33
N CYS A 121 5.54 9.27 -31.50
CA CYS A 121 4.13 9.63 -31.37
C CYS A 121 3.82 10.13 -29.95
N ALA A 122 4.30 9.42 -28.92
CA ALA A 122 4.10 9.82 -27.52
C ALA A 122 4.68 11.21 -27.24
N SER A 123 5.90 11.48 -27.72
CA SER A 123 6.57 12.79 -27.56
C SER A 123 5.87 13.91 -28.33
N GLN A 124 5.27 13.61 -29.50
CA GLN A 124 4.50 14.57 -30.28
C GLN A 124 3.15 14.90 -29.62
N ARG A 125 2.50 13.92 -28.98
CA ARG A 125 1.24 14.13 -28.25
C ARG A 125 1.45 14.99 -27.00
N ASP A 126 2.48 14.67 -26.22
CA ASP A 126 2.84 15.40 -25.02
C ASP A 126 4.36 15.28 -24.77
N PRO A 127 5.14 16.38 -24.82
CA PRO A 127 6.57 16.34 -24.55
C PRO A 127 6.94 15.79 -23.16
N GLY A 128 6.02 15.79 -22.19
CA GLY A 128 6.22 15.23 -20.85
C GLY A 128 5.91 13.74 -20.73
N LEU A 129 5.39 13.11 -21.79
CA LEU A 129 4.93 11.72 -21.78
C LEU A 129 6.06 10.70 -21.94
N VAL A 130 7.19 11.10 -22.55
CA VAL A 130 8.36 10.22 -22.70
C VAL A 130 9.47 10.71 -21.77
N ALA A 131 10.07 9.76 -21.06
CA ALA A 131 11.20 10.00 -20.16
C ALA A 131 12.34 9.01 -20.46
N SER A 132 13.53 9.36 -19.99
CA SER A 132 14.69 8.49 -19.91
C SER A 132 15.25 8.57 -18.50
N SER A 133 15.90 7.50 -18.05
CA SER A 133 16.43 7.42 -16.69
C SER A 133 17.63 6.50 -16.63
N ASN A 134 18.47 6.64 -15.59
CA ASN A 134 19.58 5.71 -15.37
C ASN A 134 19.31 4.71 -14.24
N SER A 135 18.34 4.99 -13.36
CA SER A 135 17.96 4.10 -12.26
C SER A 135 16.63 4.53 -11.64
N LEU A 136 15.94 3.60 -10.98
CA LEU A 136 14.74 3.89 -10.21
C LEU A 136 15.01 4.90 -9.06
N LYS A 137 16.17 4.81 -8.39
CA LYS A 137 16.54 5.73 -7.31
C LYS A 137 16.57 7.19 -7.77
N LEU A 138 17.08 7.45 -8.98
CA LEU A 138 17.06 8.80 -9.56
C LEU A 138 15.65 9.25 -9.91
N ARG A 139 14.82 8.37 -10.47
CA ARG A 139 13.41 8.69 -10.79
C ARG A 139 12.63 9.10 -9.55
N LEU A 140 12.82 8.38 -8.44
CA LEU A 140 12.20 8.66 -7.14
C LEU A 140 12.65 9.99 -6.51
N ALA A 141 13.85 10.46 -6.83
CA ALA A 141 14.36 11.77 -6.38
C ALA A 141 13.78 12.95 -7.18
N THR A 142 13.05 12.70 -8.27
CA THR A 142 12.44 13.74 -9.09
C THR A 142 10.92 13.72 -8.98
N SER A 143 10.29 14.89 -9.08
CA SER A 143 8.83 15.02 -9.10
C SER A 143 8.20 14.63 -10.44
N LYS A 144 8.98 14.67 -11.53
CA LYS A 144 8.50 14.54 -12.92
C LYS A 144 8.20 13.10 -13.30
N ASP A 145 9.11 12.18 -12.98
CA ASP A 145 9.08 10.78 -13.42
C ASP A 145 9.03 9.79 -12.24
N THR A 146 8.45 10.20 -11.12
CA THR A 146 8.14 9.27 -10.03
C THR A 146 7.12 8.24 -10.52
N PRO A 147 7.39 6.92 -10.44
CA PRO A 147 6.45 5.91 -10.89
C PRO A 147 5.11 6.01 -10.18
N THR A 148 4.02 5.85 -10.93
CA THR A 148 2.69 5.66 -10.35
C THR A 148 2.60 4.23 -9.83
N LEU A 149 2.29 4.05 -8.55
CA LEU A 149 2.02 2.72 -8.00
C LEU A 149 0.83 2.10 -8.74
N LEU A 150 1.00 0.87 -9.21
CA LEU A 150 -0.03 0.12 -9.94
C LEU A 150 -1.16 -0.34 -9.01
N PHE A 151 -0.88 -0.52 -7.72
CA PHE A 151 -1.87 -0.82 -6.70
C PHE A 151 -2.37 0.43 -5.97
N LYS A 152 -3.53 0.30 -5.33
CA LYS A 152 -4.12 1.33 -4.47
C LYS A 152 -4.25 0.80 -3.04
N PRO A 153 -4.21 1.68 -2.03
CA PRO A 153 -4.57 1.31 -0.67
C PRO A 153 -6.08 1.06 -0.59
N SER A 154 -6.55 0.54 0.53
CA SER A 154 -7.98 0.54 0.83
C SER A 154 -8.54 1.98 0.82
N ASN A 155 -9.81 2.13 0.44
CA ASN A 155 -10.48 3.43 0.41
C ASN A 155 -10.47 4.12 1.78
N ALA A 156 -10.64 3.33 2.86
CA ALA A 156 -10.58 3.80 4.23
C ALA A 156 -9.21 4.38 4.60
N VAL A 157 -8.12 3.70 4.24
CA VAL A 157 -6.75 4.19 4.49
C VAL A 157 -6.52 5.52 3.77
N ARG A 158 -6.88 5.59 2.49
CA ARG A 158 -6.76 6.83 1.71
C ARG A 158 -7.49 8.00 2.38
N ARG A 159 -8.76 7.81 2.76
CA ARG A 159 -9.58 8.83 3.41
C ARG A 159 -8.97 9.32 4.72
N VAL A 160 -8.53 8.40 5.59
CA VAL A 160 -7.97 8.77 6.89
C VAL A 160 -6.64 9.50 6.74
N VAL A 161 -5.76 9.03 5.86
CA VAL A 161 -4.47 9.70 5.59
C VAL A 161 -4.68 11.09 5.02
N ASP A 162 -5.59 11.25 4.04
CA ASP A 162 -5.97 12.56 3.49
C ASP A 162 -6.46 13.52 4.58
N ALA A 163 -7.28 13.02 5.51
CA ALA A 163 -7.80 13.82 6.62
C ALA A 163 -6.73 14.19 7.66
N ILE A 164 -5.74 13.33 7.92
CA ILE A 164 -4.61 13.63 8.83
C ILE A 164 -3.68 14.67 8.19
N GLU A 165 -3.33 14.48 6.92
CA GLU A 165 -2.46 15.38 6.18
C GLU A 165 -3.07 16.77 6.01
N SER A 166 -4.39 16.84 5.78
CA SER A 166 -5.11 18.11 5.65
C SER A 166 -5.15 18.90 6.96
N ARG A 167 -5.33 18.23 8.10
CA ARG A 167 -5.31 18.87 9.44
C ARG A 167 -3.93 19.40 9.78
N SER A 168 -2.90 18.61 9.53
CA SER A 168 -1.51 18.97 9.84
C SER A 168 -1.05 20.25 9.14
N ARG A 169 -1.59 20.56 7.95
CA ARG A 169 -1.30 21.82 7.23
C ARG A 169 -1.88 23.07 7.88
N LEU A 170 -2.88 22.92 8.76
CA LEU A 170 -3.51 24.03 9.47
C LEU A 170 -2.73 24.41 10.75
N ASP A 171 -1.93 23.49 11.29
CA ASP A 171 -1.32 23.60 12.61
C ASP A 171 0.05 24.33 12.62
N GLY A 172 0.59 24.75 11.47
CA GLY A 172 1.78 25.61 11.39
C GLY A 172 2.72 25.35 10.20
N GLU A 173 3.77 26.16 10.09
CA GLU A 173 4.85 26.02 9.10
C GLU A 173 5.90 25.01 9.61
N GLY A 174 6.10 23.89 8.90
CA GLY A 174 7.14 22.91 9.22
C GLY A 174 6.86 21.51 8.66
N CYS A 175 7.88 20.66 8.68
CA CYS A 175 7.71 19.23 8.43
C CYS A 175 7.12 18.57 9.69
N ILE A 176 6.04 17.80 9.54
CA ILE A 176 5.39 17.10 10.65
C ILE A 176 5.63 15.60 10.49
N ASP A 177 6.37 15.03 11.44
CA ASP A 177 6.68 13.61 11.50
C ASP A 177 5.48 12.84 12.03
N ARG A 178 5.07 11.81 11.28
CA ARG A 178 3.95 10.93 11.61
C ARG A 178 4.37 9.48 11.54
N ARG A 179 3.90 8.68 12.48
CA ARG A 179 4.19 7.24 12.54
C ARG A 179 2.95 6.41 12.31
N VAL A 180 3.06 5.41 11.43
CA VAL A 180 1.98 4.45 11.15
C VAL A 180 2.37 3.02 11.54
N LEU A 181 1.44 2.29 12.16
CA LEU A 181 1.54 0.84 12.39
C LEU A 181 0.51 0.12 11.53
N ASP A 182 0.94 -0.80 10.68
CA ASP A 182 0.08 -1.66 9.85
C ASP A 182 -0.02 -3.06 10.46
N LEU A 183 -1.13 -3.35 11.15
CA LEU A 183 -1.39 -4.63 11.82
C LEU A 183 -2.05 -5.61 10.85
N GLY A 184 -1.43 -6.78 10.66
CA GLY A 184 -1.85 -7.73 9.64
C GLY A 184 -1.55 -7.19 8.24
N CYS A 185 -0.36 -6.58 8.07
CA CYS A 185 -0.01 -5.80 6.89
C CYS A 185 -0.05 -6.60 5.58
N GLY A 186 -0.03 -7.94 5.63
CA GLY A 186 0.01 -8.78 4.46
C GLY A 186 1.25 -8.49 3.62
N ALA A 187 1.04 -8.03 2.38
CA ALA A 187 2.12 -7.60 1.48
C ALA A 187 2.51 -6.10 1.66
N ALA A 188 2.04 -5.45 2.72
CA ALA A 188 2.29 -4.05 3.08
C ALA A 188 1.89 -3.04 2.00
N ARG A 189 0.80 -3.28 1.26
CA ARG A 189 0.31 -2.35 0.22
C ARG A 189 -0.11 -1.00 0.81
N ASP A 190 -0.90 -1.03 1.87
CA ASP A 190 -1.38 0.19 2.53
C ASP A 190 -0.21 0.99 3.12
N LEU A 191 0.66 0.34 3.90
CA LEU A 191 1.88 0.94 4.42
C LEU A 191 2.78 1.50 3.30
N ALA A 192 3.10 0.71 2.26
CA ALA A 192 3.96 1.15 1.18
C ALA A 192 3.37 2.35 0.41
N TRP A 193 2.04 2.41 0.25
CA TRP A 193 1.40 3.54 -0.38
C TRP A 193 1.55 4.82 0.45
N ILE A 194 1.34 4.75 1.77
CA ILE A 194 1.51 5.90 2.68
C ILE A 194 2.93 6.45 2.58
N LEU A 195 3.93 5.57 2.72
CA LEU A 195 5.34 5.95 2.71
C LEU A 195 5.79 6.48 1.34
N HIS A 196 5.38 5.81 0.26
CA HIS A 196 5.68 6.24 -1.10
C HIS A 196 5.07 7.61 -1.42
N ARG A 197 3.82 7.83 -1.00
CA ARG A 197 3.13 9.12 -1.16
C ARG A 197 3.85 10.21 -0.38
N SER A 198 4.17 9.97 0.89
CA SER A 198 4.86 10.93 1.75
C SER A 198 6.17 11.42 1.12
N ARG A 199 6.99 10.49 0.63
CA ARG A 199 8.22 10.82 -0.10
C ARG A 199 7.91 11.63 -1.37
N SER A 200 7.00 11.13 -2.20
CA SER A 200 6.70 11.73 -3.51
C SER A 200 6.10 13.13 -3.39
N GLU A 201 5.28 13.37 -2.36
CA GLU A 201 4.74 14.70 -2.06
C GLU A 201 5.80 15.64 -1.52
N SER A 202 6.71 15.17 -0.68
CA SER A 202 7.84 15.97 -0.19
C SER A 202 8.70 16.49 -1.34
N VAL A 203 8.97 15.66 -2.36
CA VAL A 203 9.68 16.07 -3.58
C VAL A 203 8.88 17.07 -4.43
N ARG A 204 7.53 16.99 -4.42
CA ARG A 204 6.66 17.81 -5.29
C ARG A 204 6.28 19.16 -4.70
N LYS A 205 5.95 19.20 -3.41
CA LYS A 205 5.29 20.34 -2.75
C LYS A 205 6.17 20.98 -1.68
N GLY A 206 7.34 20.43 -1.38
CA GLY A 206 8.20 20.88 -0.27
C GLY A 206 7.83 20.22 1.06
N PRO A 207 8.37 20.69 2.19
CA PRO A 207 8.18 20.09 3.51
C PRO A 207 6.69 20.07 3.89
N GLY A 208 6.22 18.93 4.35
CA GLY A 208 4.81 18.68 4.69
C GLY A 208 4.71 17.58 5.73
N VAL A 209 3.87 16.57 5.49
CA VAL A 209 3.77 15.42 6.39
C VAL A 209 4.72 14.30 5.95
N ALA A 210 5.62 13.94 6.86
CA ALA A 210 6.57 12.87 6.67
C ALA A 210 6.13 11.62 7.43
N TRP A 211 5.90 10.53 6.71
CA TRP A 211 5.46 9.28 7.29
C TRP A 211 6.63 8.31 7.43
N SER A 212 6.79 7.76 8.63
CA SER A 212 7.51 6.52 8.87
C SER A 212 6.54 5.44 9.35
N GLY A 213 6.91 4.17 9.21
CA GLY A 213 6.00 3.13 9.70
C GLY A 213 6.54 1.74 9.84
N VAL A 214 5.75 0.94 10.56
CA VAL A 214 6.05 -0.43 10.95
C VAL A 214 4.95 -1.34 10.39
N GLY A 215 5.33 -2.45 9.78
CA GLY A 215 4.41 -3.51 9.38
C GLY A 215 4.53 -4.71 10.32
N LEU A 216 3.41 -5.34 10.65
CA LEU A 216 3.38 -6.55 11.46
C LEU A 216 2.45 -7.59 10.84
N ASP A 217 2.90 -8.83 10.77
CA ASP A 217 2.07 -9.95 10.31
C ASP A 217 2.53 -11.27 10.94
N ASN A 218 1.61 -12.23 11.10
CA ASN A 218 1.94 -13.57 11.60
C ASN A 218 2.39 -14.52 10.49
N TRP A 219 2.17 -14.15 9.23
CA TRP A 219 2.51 -14.95 8.07
C TRP A 219 3.84 -14.49 7.45
N LYS A 220 4.91 -15.26 7.73
CA LYS A 220 6.27 -14.98 7.25
C LYS A 220 6.37 -14.78 5.74
N ALA A 221 5.57 -15.52 4.95
CA ALA A 221 5.56 -15.37 3.49
C ALA A 221 4.93 -14.05 3.04
N ALA A 222 3.95 -13.53 3.79
CA ALA A 222 3.40 -12.19 3.55
C ALA A 222 4.46 -11.12 3.82
N LEU A 223 5.16 -11.22 4.95
CA LEU A 223 6.28 -10.32 5.28
C LEU A 223 7.42 -10.39 4.27
N SER A 224 7.67 -11.56 3.68
CA SER A 224 8.67 -11.68 2.61
C SER A 224 8.28 -10.87 1.37
N ARG A 225 6.99 -10.88 1.00
CA ARG A 225 6.45 -10.04 -0.09
C ARG A 225 6.44 -8.56 0.28
N ALA A 226 6.08 -8.22 1.52
CA ALA A 226 6.15 -6.86 2.04
C ALA A 226 7.58 -6.31 1.99
N GLN A 227 8.57 -7.10 2.41
CA GLN A 227 9.97 -6.73 2.38
C GLN A 227 10.48 -6.54 0.94
N GLN A 228 10.02 -7.36 0.00
CA GLN A 228 10.30 -7.16 -1.42
C GLN A 228 9.75 -5.82 -1.90
N LEU A 229 8.50 -5.48 -1.52
CA LEU A 229 7.85 -4.23 -1.93
C LEU A 229 8.54 -3.00 -1.35
N VAL A 230 8.90 -3.05 -0.07
CA VAL A 230 9.66 -2.01 0.60
C VAL A 230 11.00 -1.76 -0.10
N ARG A 231 11.74 -2.82 -0.46
CA ARG A 231 13.03 -2.71 -1.16
C ARG A 231 12.89 -2.17 -2.57
N ASP A 232 11.95 -2.72 -3.35
CA ASP A 232 11.73 -2.31 -4.73
C ASP A 232 11.35 -0.82 -4.82
N LEU A 233 10.70 -0.30 -3.78
CA LEU A 233 10.34 1.11 -3.68
C LEU A 233 11.36 1.98 -2.93
N TYR A 234 12.51 1.44 -2.51
CA TYR A 234 13.53 2.12 -1.69
C TYR A 234 12.93 2.79 -0.44
N LEU A 235 12.02 2.08 0.25
CA LEU A 235 11.37 2.57 1.46
C LEU A 235 12.15 2.17 2.72
N ASP A 236 13.15 1.29 2.64
CA ASP A 236 14.07 0.92 3.72
C ASP A 236 15.43 1.61 3.62
N ASP A 237 15.60 2.58 2.71
CA ASP A 237 16.84 3.31 2.53
C ASP A 237 16.94 4.46 3.56
N ASP A 238 17.81 4.28 4.55
CA ASP A 238 18.06 5.26 5.63
C ASP A 238 18.61 6.61 5.12
N SER A 239 19.05 6.70 3.85
CA SER A 239 19.43 7.97 3.24
C SER A 239 18.24 8.87 2.86
N GLN A 240 17.00 8.37 2.99
CA GLN A 240 15.76 9.10 2.69
C GLN A 240 15.36 10.03 3.85
N VAL A 241 16.08 11.14 3.98
CA VAL A 241 15.75 12.21 4.94
C VAL A 241 15.01 13.34 4.20
N CYS A 242 13.85 13.74 4.72
CA CYS A 242 13.13 14.93 4.25
C CYS A 242 13.47 16.11 5.17
N GLY A 243 14.25 17.10 4.73
CA GLY A 243 14.58 18.26 5.57
C GLY A 243 15.54 17.96 6.74
N GLU A 244 15.38 18.65 7.87
CA GLU A 244 16.26 18.62 9.05
C GLU A 244 16.14 17.32 9.89
N GLY A 245 16.37 16.15 9.27
CA GLY A 245 16.51 14.87 10.01
C GLY A 245 15.25 14.00 10.09
N THR A 246 14.14 14.41 9.48
CA THR A 246 12.90 13.63 9.42
C THR A 246 13.05 12.40 8.50
N ARG A 247 12.78 11.21 9.04
CA ARG A 247 12.90 9.93 8.32
C ARG A 247 11.57 9.57 7.63
N VAL A 248 11.61 9.38 6.32
CA VAL A 248 10.47 8.83 5.55
C VAL A 248 10.80 7.41 5.14
N GLY A 249 10.01 6.43 5.57
CA GLY A 249 10.26 5.04 5.21
C GLY A 249 9.74 4.00 6.19
N CYS A 250 10.03 2.75 5.86
CA CYS A 250 9.69 1.60 6.67
C CYS A 250 10.76 1.41 7.74
N GLU A 251 10.37 1.57 9.00
CA GLU A 251 11.24 1.38 10.17
C GLU A 251 11.48 -0.11 10.45
N GLY A 252 10.50 -0.96 10.12
CA GLY A 252 10.64 -2.39 10.26
C GLY A 252 9.40 -3.19 9.85
N LEU A 253 9.65 -4.45 9.51
CA LEU A 253 8.64 -5.48 9.30
C LEU A 253 8.83 -6.56 10.37
N ILE A 254 7.83 -6.77 11.21
CA ILE A 254 7.91 -7.62 12.40
C ILE A 254 7.07 -8.88 12.21
N TRP A 255 7.73 -10.03 12.38
CA TRP A 255 7.06 -11.32 12.42
C TRP A 255 6.57 -11.59 13.84
N ALA A 256 5.27 -11.46 14.04
CA ALA A 256 4.65 -11.61 15.35
C ALA A 256 3.20 -12.07 15.21
N LYS A 257 2.66 -12.67 16.28
CA LYS A 257 1.24 -13.03 16.38
C LYS A 257 0.58 -12.26 17.51
N CYS A 258 -0.73 -12.11 17.40
CA CYS A 258 -1.60 -11.81 18.53
C CYS A 258 -1.92 -13.10 19.27
N ASP A 259 -1.84 -13.10 20.59
CA ASP A 259 -2.34 -14.20 21.41
C ASP A 259 -3.78 -13.96 21.90
N ASP A 260 -4.33 -14.93 22.64
CA ASP A 260 -5.70 -14.89 23.14
C ASP A 260 -5.88 -13.88 24.30
N ASP A 261 -4.79 -13.48 24.96
CA ASP A 261 -4.79 -12.48 26.04
C ASP A 261 -4.65 -11.03 25.51
N GLY A 262 -4.45 -10.90 24.19
CA GLY A 262 -4.35 -9.64 23.47
C GLY A 262 -2.94 -9.06 23.40
N TYR A 263 -1.91 -9.84 23.66
CA TYR A 263 -0.52 -9.40 23.52
C TYR A 263 0.06 -9.75 22.15
N ILE A 264 1.08 -8.98 21.76
CA ILE A 264 1.92 -9.26 20.62
C ILE A 264 3.11 -10.13 21.05
N ASP A 265 3.17 -11.34 20.51
CA ASP A 265 4.28 -12.29 20.69
C ASP A 265 5.13 -12.35 19.41
N PRO A 266 6.39 -11.85 19.43
CA PRO A 266 7.34 -12.04 18.33
C PRO A 266 7.58 -13.51 18.04
N LEU A 267 7.79 -13.84 16.76
CA LEU A 267 7.96 -15.20 16.27
C LEU A 267 9.38 -15.46 15.74
N PHE A 268 9.88 -16.67 16.01
CA PHE A 268 11.27 -17.08 15.71
C PHE A 268 11.36 -18.37 14.91
N GLY A 269 12.49 -18.55 14.22
CA GLY A 269 12.82 -19.78 13.51
C GLY A 269 12.13 -19.92 12.14
N THR A 270 11.71 -21.14 11.83
CA THR A 270 11.16 -21.54 10.52
C THR A 270 9.70 -22.00 10.62
N GLY A 271 9.05 -22.21 9.47
CA GLY A 271 7.66 -22.69 9.42
C GLY A 271 6.67 -21.70 10.05
N LYS A 272 5.90 -22.18 11.04
CA LYS A 272 4.88 -21.38 11.75
C LYS A 272 5.46 -20.42 12.80
N GLY A 273 6.76 -20.50 13.05
CA GLY A 273 7.43 -19.73 14.08
C GLY A 273 7.16 -20.28 15.49
N LYS A 274 8.06 -19.97 16.42
CA LYS A 274 7.90 -20.22 17.85
C LYS A 274 7.80 -18.88 18.58
N PRO A 275 6.84 -18.71 19.52
CA PRO A 275 6.82 -17.54 20.39
C PRO A 275 8.00 -17.57 21.37
N LEU A 276 8.30 -16.43 21.99
CA LEU A 276 9.26 -16.34 23.09
C LEU A 276 8.81 -17.19 24.27
N ASP A 277 9.75 -17.94 24.84
CA ASP A 277 9.55 -18.54 26.15
C ASP A 277 9.71 -17.46 27.23
N GLN A 278 8.70 -17.32 28.09
CA GLN A 278 8.67 -16.31 29.15
C GLN A 278 9.60 -16.65 30.33
N HIS A 279 9.96 -17.93 30.48
CA HIS A 279 10.69 -18.44 31.64
C HIS A 279 12.10 -18.91 31.32
N ALA A 280 12.50 -18.92 30.04
CA ALA A 280 13.83 -19.30 29.61
C ALA A 280 14.77 -18.09 29.48
N THR A 281 16.07 -18.35 29.62
CA THR A 281 17.10 -17.40 29.18
C THR A 281 17.00 -17.27 27.66
N LEU A 282 16.71 -16.07 27.18
CA LEU A 282 16.56 -15.80 25.75
C LEU A 282 17.89 -15.97 25.01
N ALA A 283 17.83 -16.54 23.81
CA ALA A 283 18.95 -16.54 22.90
C ALA A 283 19.30 -15.10 22.44
N PRO A 284 20.51 -14.85 21.93
CA PRO A 284 20.90 -13.52 21.45
C PRO A 284 19.97 -12.95 20.37
N GLU A 285 19.53 -13.77 19.41
CA GLU A 285 18.61 -13.36 18.33
C GLU A 285 17.21 -13.00 18.86
N GLU A 286 16.75 -13.74 19.88
CA GLU A 286 15.49 -13.50 20.59
C GLU A 286 15.54 -12.17 21.35
N THR A 287 16.63 -11.93 22.05
CA THR A 287 16.90 -10.68 22.77
C THR A 287 16.95 -9.49 21.82
N GLN A 288 17.63 -9.62 20.67
CA GLN A 288 17.72 -8.57 19.67
C GLN A 288 16.36 -8.24 19.05
N THR A 289 15.56 -9.25 18.74
CA THR A 289 14.22 -9.05 18.17
C THR A 289 13.28 -8.40 19.18
N LEU A 290 13.33 -8.84 20.44
CA LEU A 290 12.58 -8.22 21.53
C LEU A 290 12.97 -6.75 21.71
N ALA A 291 14.26 -6.45 21.77
CA ALA A 291 14.76 -5.08 21.82
C ALA A 291 14.28 -4.25 20.62
N ARG A 292 14.32 -4.82 19.42
CA ARG A 292 13.81 -4.16 18.20
C ARG A 292 12.32 -3.83 18.30
N CYS A 293 11.48 -4.74 18.79
CA CYS A 293 10.06 -4.47 18.98
C CYS A 293 9.82 -3.32 19.97
N HIS A 294 10.61 -3.24 21.05
CA HIS A 294 10.58 -2.11 21.97
C HIS A 294 11.00 -0.79 21.31
N THR A 295 12.10 -0.78 20.55
CA THR A 295 12.56 0.41 19.81
C THR A 295 11.54 0.89 18.78
N LEU A 296 10.80 -0.03 18.17
CA LEU A 296 9.73 0.31 17.23
C LEU A 296 8.45 0.79 17.91
N GLY A 297 8.35 0.72 19.24
CA GLY A 297 7.22 1.21 20.03
C GLY A 297 6.14 0.19 20.34
N LEU A 298 6.39 -1.11 20.14
CA LEU A 298 5.40 -2.17 20.41
C LEU A 298 5.34 -2.59 21.88
N GLY A 299 6.31 -2.17 22.70
CA GLY A 299 6.45 -2.55 24.11
C GLY A 299 5.15 -2.54 24.95
N PRO A 300 4.27 -1.50 24.86
CA PRO A 300 3.06 -1.42 25.67
C PRO A 300 2.03 -2.56 25.47
N VAL A 301 2.13 -3.30 24.37
CA VAL A 301 1.24 -4.45 24.07
C VAL A 301 2.00 -5.77 24.00
N MET A 302 3.25 -5.81 24.45
CA MET A 302 4.03 -7.03 24.60
C MET A 302 3.92 -7.56 26.03
N ARG A 303 4.10 -8.86 26.21
CA ARG A 303 4.24 -9.42 27.56
C ARG A 303 5.55 -8.96 28.19
N ALA A 304 5.51 -8.69 29.49
CA ALA A 304 6.72 -8.38 30.24
C ALA A 304 7.61 -9.64 30.29
N HIS A 305 8.88 -9.49 29.88
CA HIS A 305 9.88 -10.54 30.02
C HIS A 305 10.95 -10.09 31.03
N HIS A 306 11.55 -11.02 31.77
CA HIS A 306 12.65 -10.67 32.70
C HIS A 306 13.80 -9.91 32.01
N ALA A 307 14.02 -10.17 30.72
CA ALA A 307 15.02 -9.49 29.88
C ALA A 307 14.64 -8.04 29.48
N THR A 308 13.38 -7.61 29.65
CA THR A 308 12.94 -6.25 29.29
C THR A 308 13.14 -5.24 30.43
N ALA A 309 13.51 -5.69 31.63
CA ALA A 309 13.71 -4.82 32.79
C ALA A 309 14.88 -3.82 32.62
N THR A 310 15.81 -4.09 31.70
CA THR A 310 16.97 -3.24 31.41
C THR A 310 16.86 -2.47 30.11
N LEU A 311 15.78 -2.66 29.33
CA LEU A 311 15.59 -1.91 28.09
C LEU A 311 15.06 -0.51 28.41
N PRO A 312 15.59 0.55 27.77
CA PRO A 312 14.99 1.86 27.88
C PRO A 312 13.55 1.77 27.38
N ASN A 313 12.58 2.13 28.23
CA ASN A 313 11.21 2.34 27.78
C ASN A 313 11.17 3.73 27.14
N PRO A 314 11.10 3.84 25.80
CA PRO A 314 10.85 5.14 25.18
C PRO A 314 9.52 5.67 25.70
N THR A 315 9.41 6.99 25.84
CA THR A 315 8.13 7.59 26.22
C THR A 315 7.08 7.31 25.14
N LEU A 316 5.81 7.29 25.51
CA LEU A 316 4.73 7.11 24.52
C LEU A 316 4.72 8.23 23.47
N GLU A 317 5.19 9.42 23.84
CA GLU A 317 5.36 10.54 22.91
C GLU A 317 6.44 10.22 21.88
N ASP A 318 7.56 9.61 22.29
CA ASP A 318 8.66 9.25 21.38
C ASP A 318 8.35 8.03 20.51
N ALA A 319 7.68 7.01 21.05
CA ALA A 319 7.53 5.71 20.38
C ALA A 319 6.09 5.30 20.01
N GLY A 320 5.09 6.13 20.31
CA GLY A 320 3.71 5.86 19.88
C GLY A 320 3.49 6.10 18.39
N PHE A 321 2.29 5.76 17.93
CA PHE A 321 1.84 5.90 16.55
C PHE A 321 0.75 6.96 16.43
N ASP A 322 0.78 7.72 15.33
CA ASP A 322 -0.25 8.67 14.94
C ASP A 322 -1.44 7.97 14.24
N LEU A 323 -1.16 6.85 13.58
CA LEU A 323 -2.14 6.03 12.89
C LEU A 323 -1.86 4.54 13.11
N ILE A 324 -2.87 3.78 13.53
CA ILE A 324 -2.82 2.31 13.51
C ILE A 324 -3.84 1.79 12.50
N LEU A 325 -3.39 0.99 11.55
CA LEU A 325 -4.21 0.33 10.55
C LEU A 325 -4.56 -1.08 11.02
N VAL A 326 -5.85 -1.40 10.99
CA VAL A 326 -6.40 -2.72 11.24
C VAL A 326 -7.33 -3.05 10.07
N VAL A 327 -6.74 -3.38 8.93
CA VAL A 327 -7.44 -3.51 7.65
C VAL A 327 -7.45 -4.98 7.21
N ARG A 328 -8.65 -5.54 7.02
CA ARG A 328 -8.87 -6.97 6.71
C ARG A 328 -8.19 -7.95 7.69
N PHE A 329 -7.88 -7.45 8.88
CA PHE A 329 -7.34 -8.17 10.03
C PHE A 329 -8.21 -7.82 11.24
N HIS A 330 -8.67 -8.80 12.02
CA HIS A 330 -9.59 -8.53 13.15
C HIS A 330 -9.14 -9.27 14.43
N PRO A 331 -8.07 -8.79 15.09
CA PRO A 331 -7.52 -9.44 16.28
C PRO A 331 -8.30 -8.99 17.53
N ARG A 332 -9.49 -9.57 17.77
CA ARG A 332 -10.43 -9.16 18.84
C ARG A 332 -9.75 -8.95 20.21
N SER A 333 -8.88 -9.87 20.63
CA SER A 333 -8.17 -9.80 21.92
C SER A 333 -7.20 -8.61 21.98
N LEU A 334 -6.42 -8.36 20.92
CA LEU A 334 -5.48 -7.25 20.84
C LEU A 334 -6.18 -5.89 20.69
N LEU A 335 -7.37 -5.83 20.06
CA LEU A 335 -8.13 -4.58 19.91
C LEU A 335 -8.38 -3.89 21.27
N ALA A 336 -8.56 -4.64 22.35
CA ALA A 336 -8.75 -4.09 23.70
C ALA A 336 -7.51 -3.32 24.22
N ARG A 337 -6.31 -3.57 23.66
CA ARG A 337 -5.02 -3.06 24.17
C ARG A 337 -4.30 -2.09 23.22
N ILE A 338 -4.59 -2.10 21.92
CA ILE A 338 -3.87 -1.26 20.93
C ILE A 338 -4.01 0.25 21.16
N SER A 339 -5.01 0.69 21.93
CA SER A 339 -5.14 2.09 22.36
C SER A 339 -3.91 2.62 23.11
N ARG A 340 -3.13 1.71 23.73
CA ARG A 340 -1.87 2.01 24.44
C ARG A 340 -0.71 2.35 23.52
N LEU A 341 -0.81 2.04 22.23
CA LEU A 341 0.20 2.35 21.22
C LEU A 341 -0.03 3.71 20.55
N VAL A 342 -1.19 4.33 20.76
CA VAL A 342 -1.59 5.55 20.03
C VAL A 342 -1.20 6.79 20.81
N ARG A 343 -0.49 7.70 20.14
CA ARG A 343 -0.15 9.03 20.66
C ARG A 343 -1.41 9.86 20.93
N PRO A 344 -1.39 10.79 21.89
CA PRO A 344 -2.44 11.79 22.00
C PRO A 344 -2.65 12.51 20.65
N GLY A 345 -3.90 12.66 20.21
CA GLY A 345 -4.25 13.20 18.89
C GLY A 345 -4.22 12.17 17.74
N GLY A 346 -3.67 10.98 17.95
CA GLY A 346 -3.63 9.91 16.97
C GLY A 346 -4.96 9.16 16.80
N CYS A 347 -4.99 8.23 15.87
CA CYS A 347 -6.19 7.43 15.57
C CYS A 347 -5.92 5.96 15.26
N ILE A 348 -6.99 5.16 15.35
CA ILE A 348 -7.04 3.77 14.90
C ILE A 348 -8.05 3.70 13.77
N LEU A 349 -7.66 3.11 12.63
CA LEU A 349 -8.56 2.76 11.55
C LEU A 349 -8.81 1.25 11.57
N LEU A 350 -10.03 0.85 11.87
CA LEU A 350 -10.52 -0.52 11.71
C LEU A 350 -11.33 -0.61 10.41
N SER A 351 -10.95 -1.49 9.49
CA SER A 351 -11.74 -1.76 8.28
C SER A 351 -11.80 -3.26 8.03
N HIS A 352 -12.96 -3.88 8.30
CA HIS A 352 -13.10 -5.34 8.22
C HIS A 352 -14.51 -5.74 7.79
N PHE A 353 -14.67 -6.98 7.33
CA PHE A 353 -15.98 -7.56 7.03
C PHE A 353 -16.93 -7.45 8.23
N THR A 354 -18.21 -7.24 7.96
CA THR A 354 -19.17 -6.79 8.97
C THR A 354 -20.47 -7.57 8.88
N THR A 355 -21.14 -7.74 10.02
CA THR A 355 -22.58 -7.97 10.02
C THR A 355 -23.30 -6.64 9.88
N MET A 356 -24.54 -6.68 9.41
CA MET A 356 -25.35 -5.49 9.17
C MET A 356 -26.73 -5.65 9.79
N THR A 357 -27.29 -4.56 10.29
CA THR A 357 -28.72 -4.48 10.64
C THR A 357 -29.58 -4.53 9.38
N GLU A 358 -30.87 -4.83 9.53
CA GLU A 358 -31.80 -4.83 8.39
C GLU A 358 -31.93 -3.44 7.75
N GLN A 359 -31.86 -2.38 8.57
CA GLN A 359 -31.87 -1.00 8.09
C GLN A 359 -30.63 -0.68 7.24
N GLU A 360 -29.43 -1.06 7.71
CA GLU A 360 -28.18 -0.88 6.96
C GLU A 360 -28.21 -1.67 5.65
N ARG A 361 -28.73 -2.91 5.66
CA ARG A 361 -28.90 -3.72 4.45
C ARG A 361 -29.83 -3.06 3.44
N SER A 362 -30.97 -2.55 3.89
CA SER A 362 -31.95 -1.87 3.03
C SER A 362 -31.37 -0.59 2.40
N ALA A 363 -30.66 0.22 3.19
CA ALA A 363 -29.97 1.42 2.70
C ALA A 363 -28.90 1.07 1.65
N LEU A 364 -28.04 0.08 1.93
CA LEU A 364 -26.98 -0.33 1.00
C LEU A 364 -27.53 -0.87 -0.31
N ARG A 365 -28.62 -1.64 -0.31
CA ARG A 365 -29.27 -2.10 -1.55
C ARG A 365 -29.74 -0.94 -2.44
N THR A 366 -30.10 0.18 -1.82
CA THR A 366 -30.55 1.39 -2.53
C THR A 366 -29.36 2.18 -3.07
N GLU A 367 -28.34 2.40 -2.25
CA GLU A 367 -27.18 3.25 -2.57
C GLU A 367 -26.14 2.54 -3.44
N GLN A 368 -25.96 1.23 -3.25
CA GLN A 368 -24.93 0.41 -3.87
C GLN A 368 -25.52 -0.93 -4.35
N PRO A 369 -26.37 -0.93 -5.39
CA PRO A 369 -27.09 -2.12 -5.83
C PRO A 369 -26.19 -3.25 -6.35
N ALA A 370 -24.94 -2.94 -6.70
CA ALA A 370 -23.94 -3.92 -7.14
C ALA A 370 -23.11 -4.52 -5.99
N ALA A 371 -23.33 -4.09 -4.75
CA ALA A 371 -22.58 -4.60 -3.60
C ALA A 371 -22.96 -6.05 -3.26
N ASP A 372 -21.95 -6.86 -3.00
CA ASP A 372 -22.13 -8.19 -2.41
C ASP A 372 -22.30 -8.05 -0.89
N ILE A 373 -23.54 -8.13 -0.45
CA ILE A 373 -23.92 -8.02 0.97
C ILE A 373 -24.13 -9.38 1.64
N ASP A 374 -24.17 -10.47 0.86
CA ASP A 374 -24.53 -11.82 1.29
C ASP A 374 -23.38 -12.80 0.99
N TYR A 375 -22.19 -12.44 1.47
CA TYR A 375 -20.98 -13.26 1.39
C TYR A 375 -20.85 -14.22 2.57
N GLU A 376 -20.19 -15.38 2.36
CA GLU A 376 -20.02 -16.42 3.39
C GLU A 376 -18.75 -16.24 4.24
N SER A 377 -17.64 -15.80 3.63
CA SER A 377 -16.33 -15.72 4.28
C SER A 377 -15.88 -14.26 4.50
N PRO A 378 -15.41 -13.89 5.72
CA PRO A 378 -15.23 -14.74 6.89
C PRO A 378 -16.57 -15.13 7.57
N PRO A 379 -16.60 -16.19 8.43
CA PRO A 379 -17.77 -16.56 9.21
C PRO A 379 -18.31 -15.38 10.03
N ILE A 380 -19.59 -15.42 10.42
CA ILE A 380 -20.27 -14.34 11.13
C ILE A 380 -19.51 -13.93 12.41
N GLU A 381 -19.04 -14.89 13.20
CA GLU A 381 -18.24 -14.62 14.40
C GLU A 381 -16.87 -13.96 14.13
N GLY A 382 -16.36 -14.06 12.90
CA GLY A 382 -15.15 -13.37 12.46
C GLY A 382 -15.38 -11.92 12.00
N ARG A 383 -16.64 -11.46 11.94
CA ARG A 383 -17.00 -10.13 11.43
C ARG A 383 -17.15 -9.11 12.55
N VAL A 384 -16.95 -7.84 12.19
CA VAL A 384 -17.28 -6.71 13.06
C VAL A 384 -18.81 -6.59 13.16
N HIS A 385 -19.33 -6.49 14.37
CA HIS A 385 -20.75 -6.22 14.59
C HIS A 385 -21.03 -4.72 14.75
N PRO A 386 -22.25 -4.24 14.45
CA PRO A 386 -22.62 -2.82 14.55
C PRO A 386 -22.30 -2.17 15.91
N GLN A 387 -22.41 -2.93 16.99
CA GLN A 387 -22.16 -2.48 18.36
C GLN A 387 -20.68 -2.50 18.79
N ASP A 388 -19.85 -3.28 18.09
CA ASP A 388 -18.44 -3.50 18.48
C ASP A 388 -17.64 -2.18 18.57
N PRO A 389 -17.81 -1.20 17.66
CA PRO A 389 -17.11 0.08 17.77
C PRO A 389 -17.35 0.82 19.08
N GLN A 390 -18.60 0.88 19.53
CA GLN A 390 -18.96 1.60 20.74
C GLN A 390 -18.44 0.87 21.98
N ALA A 391 -18.57 -0.46 22.01
CA ALA A 391 -18.03 -1.29 23.09
C ALA A 391 -16.49 -1.18 23.22
N LEU A 392 -15.77 -1.05 22.09
CA LEU A 392 -14.32 -0.82 22.10
C LEU A 392 -13.96 0.54 22.71
N VAL A 393 -14.70 1.61 22.37
CA VAL A 393 -14.49 2.94 22.95
C VAL A 393 -14.73 2.91 24.46
N GLU A 394 -15.79 2.26 24.92
CA GLU A 394 -16.09 2.08 26.34
C GLU A 394 -14.97 1.33 27.07
N THR A 395 -14.46 0.26 26.44
CA THR A 395 -13.32 -0.51 26.97
C THR A 395 -12.08 0.37 27.12
N TRP A 396 -11.72 1.15 26.10
CA TRP A 396 -10.53 2.00 26.15
C TRP A 396 -10.66 3.17 27.11
N ASN A 397 -11.86 3.75 27.25
CA ASN A 397 -12.12 4.85 28.19
C ASN A 397 -12.20 4.36 29.65
N SER A 398 -12.41 3.06 29.86
CA SER A 398 -12.41 2.45 31.20
C SER A 398 -11.02 1.94 31.61
N ASP A 399 -10.02 1.99 30.74
CA ASP A 399 -8.66 1.54 31.03
C ASP A 399 -7.96 2.52 32.00
N LEU A 400 -7.89 2.14 33.27
CA LEU A 400 -7.24 2.91 34.34
C LEU A 400 -5.72 3.11 34.12
N SER A 401 -5.11 2.35 33.22
CA SER A 401 -3.70 2.53 32.85
C SER A 401 -3.49 3.63 31.80
N ALA A 402 -4.55 4.16 31.20
CA ALA A 402 -4.46 5.26 30.26
C ALA A 402 -4.18 6.61 30.98
N PRO A 403 -3.47 7.55 30.33
CA PRO A 403 -3.35 8.92 30.84
C PRO A 403 -4.75 9.51 31.11
N HIS A 404 -4.96 10.06 32.31
CA HIS A 404 -6.27 10.52 32.78
C HIS A 404 -6.84 11.71 31.97
N ASN A 405 -6.03 12.28 31.08
CA ASN A 405 -6.36 13.40 30.22
C ASN A 405 -6.61 12.98 28.76
N CYS A 406 -6.95 11.72 28.48
CA CYS A 406 -7.26 11.26 27.13
C CYS A 406 -8.64 10.58 27.08
N CYS A 407 -9.39 10.82 26.02
CA CYS A 407 -10.65 10.14 25.74
C CYS A 407 -10.71 9.63 24.30
N TRP A 408 -11.33 8.47 24.12
CA TRP A 408 -11.61 7.86 22.84
C TRP A 408 -13.04 8.14 22.40
N ARG A 409 -13.21 8.33 21.09
CA ARG A 409 -14.52 8.41 20.44
C ARG A 409 -14.47 7.82 19.04
N VAL A 410 -15.63 7.39 18.56
CA VAL A 410 -15.83 7.10 17.13
C VAL A 410 -15.93 8.43 16.38
N ALA A 411 -15.05 8.64 15.40
CA ALA A 411 -15.08 9.81 14.53
C ALA A 411 -15.84 9.54 13.24
N GLU A 412 -15.69 8.34 12.69
CA GLU A 412 -16.41 7.88 11.50
C GLU A 412 -16.77 6.40 11.66
N ASN A 413 -17.92 5.99 11.11
CA ASN A 413 -18.36 4.60 11.02
C ASN A 413 -19.16 4.44 9.72
N ILE A 414 -18.53 3.83 8.72
CA ILE A 414 -19.02 3.82 7.34
C ILE A 414 -19.05 2.38 6.82
N LEU A 415 -20.08 2.04 6.04
CA LEU A 415 -20.13 0.81 5.25
C LEU A 415 -19.66 1.12 3.83
N GLU A 416 -18.67 0.37 3.34
CA GLU A 416 -18.12 0.58 2.01
C GLU A 416 -17.74 -0.72 1.30
N THR A 417 -17.80 -0.70 -0.04
CA THR A 417 -17.40 -1.81 -0.90
C THR A 417 -15.88 -1.89 -1.04
N ILE A 418 -15.36 -3.12 -1.08
CA ILE A 418 -13.96 -3.40 -1.43
C ILE A 418 -13.83 -3.92 -2.86
N GLU A 419 -12.61 -4.27 -3.27
CA GLU A 419 -12.28 -4.53 -4.68
C GLU A 419 -13.04 -5.69 -5.32
N ASP A 420 -13.55 -6.63 -4.52
CA ASP A 420 -14.37 -7.76 -4.98
C ASP A 420 -15.87 -7.57 -4.77
N GLY A 421 -16.31 -6.36 -4.42
CA GLY A 421 -17.71 -6.00 -4.24
C GLY A 421 -18.27 -6.28 -2.86
N ARG A 422 -17.53 -7.00 -1.99
CA ARG A 422 -17.98 -7.26 -0.62
C ARG A 422 -18.00 -6.01 0.25
N ILE A 423 -18.81 -6.02 1.30
CA ILE A 423 -18.92 -4.90 2.25
C ILE A 423 -17.98 -5.05 3.44
N VAL A 424 -17.28 -3.97 3.77
CA VAL A 424 -16.57 -3.79 5.04
C VAL A 424 -17.18 -2.64 5.84
N ARG A 425 -17.02 -2.70 7.17
CA ARG A 425 -17.25 -1.57 8.07
C ARG A 425 -15.92 -0.90 8.38
N SER A 426 -15.78 0.34 7.97
CA SER A 426 -14.62 1.19 8.24
C SER A 426 -14.94 2.17 9.35
N VAL A 427 -14.20 2.07 10.45
CA VAL A 427 -14.38 2.86 11.66
C VAL A 427 -13.08 3.56 12.00
N THR A 428 -13.15 4.88 12.14
CA THR A 428 -12.03 5.71 12.59
C THR A 428 -12.27 6.08 14.05
N PHE A 429 -11.37 5.65 14.93
CA PHE A 429 -11.37 6.03 16.35
C PHE A 429 -10.31 7.08 16.61
N ILE A 430 -10.65 8.17 17.31
CA ILE A 430 -9.70 9.25 17.60
C ILE A 430 -9.47 9.32 19.11
N LYS A 431 -8.19 9.50 19.49
CA LYS A 431 -7.77 9.77 20.86
C LYS A 431 -7.61 11.28 21.05
N SER A 432 -8.56 11.91 21.74
CA SER A 432 -8.52 13.34 22.08
C SER A 432 -7.86 13.54 23.44
N GLN A 433 -7.12 14.63 23.63
CA GLN A 433 -6.80 15.12 24.96
C GLN A 433 -8.01 15.85 25.54
N THR A 434 -8.41 15.51 26.76
CA THR A 434 -9.35 16.32 27.54
C THR A 434 -8.61 17.58 28.02
N GLN A 435 -9.19 18.74 27.71
CA GLN A 435 -8.68 20.05 28.13
C GLN A 435 -8.74 20.23 29.64
#